data_AF-A0A3N0CPQ2-F1
#
_entry.id   AF-A0A3N0CPQ2-F1
#
_cell.length_a   1.000
_cell.length_b   1.000
_cell.length_c   1.000
_cell.angle_alpha   90.00
_cell.angle_beta   90.00
_cell.angle_gamma   90.00
#
_symmetry.space_group_name_H-M   'P 1'
#
loop_
_entity.id
_entity.type
_entity.pdbx_description
1 polymer ?
#
loop_
_entity_poly.entity_id
_entity_poly.type
_entity_poly.pdbx_seq_one_letter_code
_entity_poly.pdbx_strand_id
1 'polypeptide(L)'
;MEADDLASADELWWSWAVLAADGRLPEGAVAELDAAEHVLSYAYGDSSVFMQRIGGGRAVIWGTAAGSTRDAVSEHLDVLDGAPDWASSNAAWRSIRNVKPGFLAWYSRDGWDTSTSGMFDGVVDLVTPLLRADPRLVAEAKSGIADAPLLRQAHGVAHVAAQGAIRKRLRSQIHRQMREAEERDRGLPERPTLLARWHRVSEPGINFEHTVVIDEGELVTLGDAPPLPDPLLGSLTNVLRELHRGEAGEESGAWIAAQVRVSAGRISLVRAFDSLPPWYDGKGPTLRALGWEMQQRSTAWRPTWATLLPD
;
A
#
# COMPACT_ATOMS: atom_id res chain seq x y z
N MET A 1 20.41 10.70 -2.72
CA MET A 1 20.57 10.59 -1.25
C MET A 1 19.86 9.30 -0.88
N GLU A 2 20.60 8.33 -0.36
CA GLU A 2 20.14 6.95 -0.19
C GLU A 2 19.60 6.75 1.24
N ALA A 3 18.90 5.64 1.49
CA ALA A 3 18.34 5.32 2.81
C ALA A 3 19.40 5.30 3.94
N ASP A 4 20.65 5.06 3.59
CA ASP A 4 21.81 5.06 4.48
C ASP A 4 22.14 6.45 5.06
N ASP A 5 21.53 7.52 4.53
CA ASP A 5 21.70 8.89 5.04
C ASP A 5 20.81 9.19 6.28
N LEU A 6 19.93 8.26 6.66
CA LEU A 6 19.12 8.38 7.88
C LEU A 6 19.91 7.99 9.13
N ALA A 7 19.76 8.77 10.20
CA ALA A 7 20.27 8.41 11.52
C ALA A 7 19.74 7.04 11.99
N SER A 8 20.46 6.41 12.93
CA SER A 8 20.01 5.15 13.52
C SER A 8 18.60 5.29 14.12
N ALA A 9 17.83 4.20 14.13
CA ALA A 9 16.48 4.25 14.67
C ALA A 9 16.40 4.72 16.13
N ASP A 10 17.40 4.37 16.94
CA ASP A 10 17.44 4.81 18.34
C ASP A 10 17.77 6.30 18.46
N GLU A 11 18.69 6.82 17.65
CA GLU A 11 19.02 8.25 17.61
C GLU A 11 17.84 9.11 17.14
N LEU A 12 17.17 8.69 16.07
CA LEU A 12 16.00 9.38 15.54
C LEU A 12 14.85 9.40 16.55
N TRP A 13 14.54 8.24 17.16
CA TRP A 13 13.46 8.12 18.15
C TRP A 13 13.64 9.06 19.33
N TRP A 14 14.83 9.04 19.95
CA TRP A 14 15.05 9.80 21.17
C TRP A 14 15.22 11.29 20.92
N SER A 15 15.86 11.68 19.82
CA SER A 15 15.94 13.08 19.42
C SER A 15 14.55 13.67 19.19
N TRP A 16 13.70 12.92 18.48
CA TRP A 16 12.32 13.30 18.25
C TRP A 16 11.52 13.39 19.55
N ALA A 17 11.57 12.37 20.42
CA ALA A 17 10.85 12.38 21.69
C ALA A 17 11.23 13.58 22.57
N VAL A 18 12.51 13.95 22.62
CA VAL A 18 12.99 15.14 23.36
C VAL A 18 12.43 16.43 22.77
N LEU A 19 12.50 16.60 21.44
CA LEU A 19 11.96 17.80 20.80
C LEU A 19 10.46 17.95 21.00
N ALA A 20 9.72 16.83 20.96
CA ALA A 20 8.29 16.80 21.22
C ALA A 20 7.96 17.14 22.69
N ALA A 21 8.69 16.56 23.65
CA ALA A 21 8.49 16.83 25.08
C ALA A 21 8.80 18.28 25.47
N ASP A 22 9.83 18.88 24.85
CA ASP A 22 10.27 20.25 25.15
C ASP A 22 9.50 21.32 24.34
N GLY A 23 8.58 20.93 23.45
CA GLY A 23 7.86 21.85 22.57
C GLY A 23 8.79 22.61 21.61
N ARG A 24 9.89 21.99 21.19
CA ARG A 24 10.94 22.56 20.33
C ARG A 24 10.82 22.14 18.86
N LEU A 25 9.69 21.57 18.48
CA LEU A 25 9.39 21.26 17.09
C LEU A 25 9.21 22.55 16.28
N PRO A 26 9.36 22.51 14.94
CA PRO A 26 9.08 23.66 14.08
C PRO A 26 7.70 24.27 14.36
N GLU A 27 7.58 25.59 14.21
CA GLU A 27 6.30 26.28 14.41
C GLU A 27 5.23 25.71 13.46
N GLY A 28 4.06 25.37 14.00
CA GLY A 28 2.98 24.71 13.25
C GLY A 28 3.13 23.18 13.11
N ALA A 29 4.22 22.59 13.61
CA ALA A 29 4.32 21.15 13.71
C ALA A 29 3.54 20.60 14.90
N VAL A 30 2.99 19.40 14.73
CA VAL A 30 2.30 18.65 15.79
C VAL A 30 3.02 17.32 15.97
N ALA A 31 3.25 16.91 17.21
CA ALA A 31 3.72 15.55 17.50
C ALA A 31 2.97 14.93 18.67
N GLU A 32 2.71 13.64 18.56
CA GLU A 32 2.02 12.86 19.58
C GLU A 32 2.69 11.50 19.77
N LEU A 33 2.54 10.94 20.98
CA LEU A 33 2.97 9.58 21.30
C LEU A 33 1.75 8.74 21.64
N ASP A 34 1.48 7.72 20.82
CA ASP A 34 0.61 6.62 21.22
C ASP A 34 1.40 5.69 22.14
N ALA A 35 1.18 5.82 23.45
CA ALA A 35 1.88 5.03 24.45
C ALA A 35 1.48 3.55 24.47
N ALA A 36 0.32 3.18 23.91
CA ALA A 36 -0.14 1.79 23.86
C ALA A 36 0.54 1.02 22.72
N GLU A 37 0.70 1.67 21.58
CA GLU A 37 1.34 1.08 20.39
C GLU A 37 2.81 1.49 20.23
N HIS A 38 3.32 2.39 21.09
CA HIS A 38 4.65 2.99 21.00
C HIS A 38 4.94 3.60 19.63
N VAL A 39 4.01 4.44 19.15
CA VAL A 39 4.13 5.16 17.89
C VAL A 39 4.28 6.64 18.15
N LEU A 40 5.38 7.23 17.69
CA LEU A 40 5.51 8.68 17.58
C LEU A 40 4.95 9.13 16.23
N SER A 41 4.11 10.16 16.23
CA SER A 41 3.57 10.81 15.03
C SER A 41 4.03 12.26 14.97
N TYR A 42 4.34 12.74 13.77
CA TYR A 42 4.80 14.10 13.50
C TYR A 42 4.12 14.57 12.23
N ALA A 43 3.44 15.71 12.28
CA ALA A 43 2.79 16.34 11.15
C ALA A 43 3.31 17.76 11.01
N TYR A 44 3.63 18.16 9.77
CA TYR A 44 4.10 19.50 9.45
C TYR A 44 3.71 19.86 8.01
N GLY A 45 2.87 20.89 7.87
CA GLY A 45 2.24 21.22 6.58
C GLY A 45 1.45 20.02 6.04
N ASP A 46 1.69 19.66 4.78
CA ASP A 46 1.06 18.50 4.12
C ASP A 46 1.84 17.19 4.33
N SER A 47 2.85 17.19 5.20
CA SER A 47 3.68 16.03 5.49
C SER A 47 3.30 15.39 6.82
N SER A 48 3.39 14.06 6.88
CA SER A 48 3.25 13.29 8.11
C SER A 48 4.27 12.17 8.17
N VAL A 49 4.82 11.88 9.34
CA VAL A 49 5.68 10.72 9.58
C VAL A 49 5.32 10.08 10.89
N PHE A 50 5.38 8.76 10.89
CA PHE A 50 5.14 7.91 12.02
C PHE A 50 6.34 7.01 12.19
N MET A 51 6.76 6.79 13.43
CA MET A 51 7.78 5.82 13.76
C MET A 51 7.31 4.94 14.90
N GLN A 52 7.57 3.64 14.77
CA GLN A 52 7.30 2.67 15.82
C GLN A 52 8.56 1.92 16.18
N ARG A 53 8.86 1.83 17.47
CA ARG A 53 9.94 0.96 17.97
C ARG A 53 9.43 -0.43 18.25
N ILE A 54 10.24 -1.41 17.86
CA ILE A 54 9.95 -2.84 17.99
C ILE A 54 11.09 -3.51 18.74
N GLY A 55 10.75 -4.48 19.59
CA GLY A 55 11.73 -5.23 20.38
C GLY A 55 12.88 -5.83 19.55
N GLY A 56 14.09 -5.80 20.12
CA GLY A 56 15.31 -6.31 19.46
C GLY A 56 15.98 -5.31 18.52
N GLY A 57 15.91 -4.00 18.84
CA GLY A 57 16.61 -2.95 18.09
C GLY A 57 16.00 -2.65 16.72
N ARG A 58 14.72 -2.99 16.52
CA ARG A 58 14.00 -2.83 15.25
C ARG A 58 13.12 -1.59 15.30
N ALA A 59 12.87 -1.00 14.14
CA ALA A 59 11.90 0.08 14.02
C ALA A 59 11.25 0.07 12.63
N VAL A 60 10.10 0.72 12.53
CA VAL A 60 9.43 0.99 11.25
C VAL A 60 9.15 2.48 11.21
N ILE A 61 9.37 3.09 10.05
CA ILE A 61 9.00 4.48 9.77
C ILE A 61 8.13 4.49 8.51
N TRP A 62 7.06 5.27 8.51
CA TRP A 62 6.16 5.41 7.37
C TRP A 62 5.48 6.76 7.40
N GLY A 63 4.97 7.23 6.26
CA GLY A 63 4.33 8.54 6.21
C GLY A 63 4.16 9.10 4.80
N THR A 64 3.88 10.39 4.74
CA THR A 64 3.75 11.19 3.52
C THR A 64 4.70 12.39 3.59
N ALA A 65 5.44 12.67 2.51
CA ALA A 65 6.26 13.87 2.40
C ALA A 65 5.70 14.79 1.31
N ALA A 66 5.52 16.07 1.64
CA ALA A 66 5.05 17.07 0.69
C ALA A 66 6.05 17.21 -0.46
N GLY A 67 5.55 17.21 -1.70
CA GLY A 67 6.40 17.29 -2.90
C GLY A 67 7.07 15.98 -3.30
N SER A 68 6.81 14.86 -2.60
CA SER A 68 7.22 13.55 -3.10
C SER A 68 6.55 13.27 -4.44
N THR A 69 7.36 12.98 -5.46
CA THR A 69 6.90 12.65 -6.82
C THR A 69 6.32 11.24 -6.92
N ARG A 70 6.61 10.40 -5.92
CA ARG A 70 6.13 9.03 -5.80
C ARG A 70 5.29 8.89 -4.56
N ASP A 71 4.00 9.04 -4.79
CA ASP A 71 2.99 8.60 -3.86
C ASP A 71 2.79 7.08 -4.09
N ALA A 72 3.09 6.24 -3.09
CA ALA A 72 2.86 4.79 -3.17
C ALA A 72 1.40 4.43 -3.50
N VAL A 73 0.44 5.32 -3.22
CA VAL A 73 -0.97 5.24 -3.64
C VAL A 73 -1.09 5.50 -5.13
N SER A 74 -0.46 6.54 -5.66
CA SER A 74 -0.44 6.88 -7.09
C SER A 74 0.28 5.80 -7.91
N GLU A 75 1.26 5.11 -7.33
CA GLU A 75 1.96 3.98 -7.95
C GLU A 75 1.33 2.61 -7.63
N HIS A 76 0.23 2.57 -6.86
CA HIS A 76 -0.46 1.34 -6.42
C HIS A 76 0.49 0.29 -5.77
N LEU A 77 1.52 0.76 -5.08
CA LEU A 77 2.49 -0.06 -4.39
C LEU A 77 1.88 -0.53 -3.06
N ASP A 78 1.87 -1.86 -2.85
CA ASP A 78 1.70 -2.40 -1.51
C ASP A 78 2.99 -2.14 -0.73
N VAL A 79 3.02 -1.04 0.03
CA VAL A 79 4.20 -0.61 0.82
C VAL A 79 4.68 -1.65 1.83
N LEU A 80 3.85 -2.66 2.15
CA LEU A 80 4.22 -3.78 3.02
C LEU A 80 4.74 -5.00 2.25
N ASP A 81 4.70 -5.00 0.91
CA ASP A 81 5.07 -6.15 0.10
C ASP A 81 6.58 -6.36 0.07
N GLY A 82 7.07 -7.33 0.84
CA GLY A 82 8.51 -7.57 1.04
C GLY A 82 9.02 -7.05 2.38
N ALA A 83 8.22 -6.24 3.09
CA ALA A 83 8.51 -5.87 4.47
C ALA A 83 8.54 -7.13 5.35
N PRO A 84 9.45 -7.20 6.33
CA PRO A 84 9.54 -8.34 7.20
C PRO A 84 8.29 -8.45 8.09
N ASP A 85 7.99 -9.66 8.56
CA ASP A 85 6.73 -9.95 9.25
C ASP A 85 6.47 -9.06 10.48
N TRP A 86 7.55 -8.58 11.11
CA TRP A 86 7.48 -7.69 12.27
C TRP A 86 7.25 -6.22 11.89
N ALA A 87 7.53 -5.80 10.65
CA ALA A 87 7.36 -4.42 10.20
C ALA A 87 5.90 -4.05 9.88
N SER A 88 5.01 -5.05 9.86
CA SER A 88 3.59 -4.89 9.56
C SER A 88 2.71 -4.90 10.83
N SER A 89 3.06 -4.09 11.82
CA SER A 89 2.28 -3.99 13.07
C SER A 89 0.82 -3.55 12.84
N ASN A 90 -0.04 -3.69 13.86
CA ASN A 90 -1.41 -3.20 13.79
C ASN A 90 -1.48 -1.68 13.65
N ALA A 91 -0.58 -0.95 14.30
CA ALA A 91 -0.52 0.51 14.20
C ALA A 91 -0.09 0.95 12.80
N ALA A 92 0.97 0.36 12.25
CA ALA A 92 1.41 0.62 10.88
C ALA A 92 0.30 0.31 9.88
N TRP A 93 -0.36 -0.84 10.03
CA TRP A 93 -1.42 -1.24 9.10
C TRP A 93 -2.69 -0.38 9.18
N ARG A 94 -3.15 -0.02 10.39
CA ARG A 94 -4.26 0.92 10.59
C ARG A 94 -3.93 2.29 9.99
N SER A 95 -2.72 2.77 10.23
CA SER A 95 -2.24 4.04 9.68
C SER A 95 -2.15 3.97 8.15
N ILE A 96 -1.65 2.88 7.57
CA ILE A 96 -1.59 2.68 6.11
C ILE A 96 -2.97 2.74 5.46
N ARG A 97 -3.99 2.12 6.07
CA ARG A 97 -5.38 2.17 5.57
C ARG A 97 -5.96 3.58 5.56
N ASN A 98 -5.62 4.40 6.56
CA ASN A 98 -6.24 5.71 6.76
C ASN A 98 -5.46 6.86 6.11
N VAL A 99 -4.13 6.83 6.24
CA VAL A 99 -3.22 7.93 5.87
C VAL A 99 -2.60 7.70 4.50
N LYS A 100 -2.67 6.47 3.97
CA LYS A 100 -2.19 6.16 2.62
C LYS A 100 -0.74 6.66 2.39
N PRO A 101 0.23 6.11 3.14
CA PRO A 101 1.59 6.66 3.18
C PRO A 101 2.28 6.55 1.82
N GLY A 102 3.03 7.58 1.47
CA GLY A 102 3.89 7.61 0.29
C GLY A 102 5.18 6.81 0.46
N PHE A 103 5.60 6.50 1.70
CA PHE A 103 6.79 5.69 1.96
C PHE A 103 6.66 4.77 3.18
N LEU A 104 7.47 3.72 3.20
CA LEU A 104 7.68 2.84 4.35
C LEU A 104 9.13 2.32 4.35
N ALA A 105 9.77 2.34 5.51
CA ALA A 105 11.06 1.70 5.71
C ALA A 105 11.14 1.01 7.07
N TRP A 106 12.01 0.02 7.16
CA TRP A 106 12.26 -0.70 8.40
C TRP A 106 13.74 -0.74 8.72
N TYR A 107 14.04 -0.56 10.02
CA TYR A 107 15.40 -0.61 10.53
C TYR A 107 15.69 -1.99 11.10
N SER A 108 16.75 -2.62 10.61
CA SER A 108 17.28 -3.86 11.19
C SER A 108 18.75 -4.05 10.87
N ARG A 109 19.49 -4.73 11.75
CA ARG A 109 20.94 -5.00 11.55
C ARG A 109 21.71 -3.73 11.17
N ASP A 110 21.42 -2.66 11.88
CA ASP A 110 22.07 -1.35 11.79
C ASP A 110 21.81 -0.53 10.51
N GLY A 111 20.89 -0.96 9.64
CA GLY A 111 20.53 -0.22 8.42
C GLY A 111 19.02 -0.04 8.23
N TRP A 112 18.65 1.01 7.50
CA TRP A 112 17.29 1.22 6.99
C TRP A 112 17.13 0.52 5.65
N ASP A 113 16.07 -0.25 5.50
CA ASP A 113 15.70 -0.88 4.25
C ASP A 113 14.40 -0.26 3.72
N THR A 114 14.44 0.09 2.44
CA THR A 114 13.42 0.85 1.72
C THR A 114 12.99 0.13 0.45
N SER A 115 13.29 -1.16 0.32
CA SER A 115 13.10 -1.87 -0.95
C SER A 115 11.64 -1.93 -1.43
N THR A 116 10.65 -1.64 -0.56
CA THR A 116 9.21 -1.66 -0.90
C THR A 116 8.65 -0.33 -1.41
N SER A 117 9.21 0.80 -1.00
CA SER A 117 8.81 2.13 -1.48
C SER A 117 10.07 2.83 -2.00
N GLY A 118 10.13 3.09 -3.30
CA GLY A 118 11.28 3.76 -3.94
C GLY A 118 11.69 5.06 -3.23
N MET A 119 12.89 5.54 -3.60
CA MET A 119 13.71 6.56 -2.92
C MET A 119 12.97 7.65 -2.10
N PHE A 120 13.54 7.94 -0.92
CA PHE A 120 13.15 8.88 0.15
C PHE A 120 13.07 10.37 -0.25
N ASP A 121 12.53 10.71 -1.42
CA ASP A 121 12.46 12.10 -1.87
C ASP A 121 11.56 12.91 -0.91
N GLY A 122 12.18 13.89 -0.23
CA GLY A 122 11.55 14.75 0.77
C GLY A 122 11.43 14.16 2.18
N VAL A 123 11.63 12.85 2.37
CA VAL A 123 11.52 12.23 3.70
C VAL A 123 12.71 12.60 4.59
N VAL A 124 13.92 12.61 4.03
CA VAL A 124 15.12 13.04 4.77
C VAL A 124 14.97 14.49 5.24
N ASP A 125 14.47 15.38 4.37
CA ASP A 125 14.19 16.78 4.72
C ASP A 125 13.13 16.89 5.82
N LEU A 126 12.12 16.01 5.81
CA LEU A 126 11.08 15.93 6.83
C LEU A 126 11.62 15.49 8.20
N VAL A 127 12.53 14.51 8.24
CA VAL A 127 13.03 13.95 9.51
C VAL A 127 14.29 14.64 10.03
N THR A 128 15.06 15.33 9.18
CA THR A 128 16.28 16.03 9.59
C THR A 128 16.07 17.03 10.73
N PRO A 129 14.98 17.84 10.76
CA PRO A 129 14.68 18.70 11.90
C PRO A 129 14.51 17.94 13.23
N LEU A 130 14.08 16.68 13.18
CA LEU A 130 13.86 15.84 14.36
C LEU A 130 15.16 15.34 14.99
N LEU A 131 16.30 15.51 14.32
CA LEU A 131 17.63 15.15 14.80
C LEU A 131 18.37 16.30 15.50
N ARG A 132 17.72 17.46 15.69
CA ARG A 132 18.34 18.66 16.26
C ARG A 132 18.29 18.74 17.78
N ALA A 133 17.88 17.67 18.46
CA ALA A 133 17.84 17.62 19.92
C ALA A 133 19.25 17.78 20.53
N ASP A 134 19.33 18.38 21.71
CA ASP A 134 20.59 18.44 22.45
C ASP A 134 21.01 17.01 22.85
N PRO A 135 22.20 16.53 22.46
CA PRO A 135 22.68 15.19 22.80
C PRO A 135 22.67 14.88 24.30
N ARG A 136 22.83 15.89 25.17
CA ARG A 136 22.76 15.71 26.63
C ARG A 136 21.35 15.37 27.08
N LEU A 137 20.34 16.10 26.59
CA LEU A 137 18.94 15.83 26.88
C LEU A 137 18.51 14.47 26.32
N VAL A 138 19.02 14.10 25.15
CA VAL A 138 18.83 12.76 24.58
C VAL A 138 19.40 11.68 25.50
N ALA A 139 20.61 11.86 26.04
CA ALA A 139 21.23 10.91 26.97
C ALA A 139 20.48 10.82 28.31
N GLU A 140 19.98 11.94 28.84
CA GLU A 140 19.14 11.99 30.05
C GLU A 140 17.78 11.30 29.83
N ALA A 141 17.16 11.52 28.67
CA ALA A 141 15.93 10.84 28.29
C ALA A 141 16.15 9.32 28.18
N LYS A 142 17.21 8.89 27.47
CA LYS A 142 17.60 7.48 27.31
C LYS A 142 17.92 6.77 28.62
N SER A 143 18.41 7.48 29.64
CA SER A 143 18.73 6.89 30.95
C SER A 143 17.52 6.83 31.88
N GLY A 144 16.36 7.39 31.48
CA GLY A 144 15.15 7.42 32.30
C GLY A 144 15.19 8.47 33.41
N ILE A 145 16.15 9.40 33.36
CA ILE A 145 16.29 10.48 34.35
C ILE A 145 15.26 11.59 34.10
N ALA A 146 14.80 11.75 32.86
CA ALA A 146 13.86 12.81 32.50
C ALA A 146 12.45 12.57 33.05
N ASP A 147 11.87 13.60 33.70
CA ASP A 147 10.55 13.51 34.36
C ASP A 147 9.35 13.70 33.42
N ALA A 148 9.58 14.16 32.19
CA ALA A 148 8.51 14.43 31.24
C ALA A 148 7.68 13.16 30.96
N PRO A 149 6.33 13.21 31.07
CA PRO A 149 5.48 12.04 30.86
C PRO A 149 5.69 11.34 29.51
N LEU A 150 5.86 12.11 28.43
CA LEU A 150 6.13 11.60 27.09
C LEU A 150 7.43 10.79 27.06
N LEU A 151 8.51 11.29 27.66
CA LEU A 151 9.80 10.61 27.68
C LEU A 151 9.76 9.31 28.46
N ARG A 152 9.03 9.27 29.58
CA ARG A 152 8.79 8.02 30.34
C ARG A 152 8.03 6.98 29.51
N GLN A 153 7.04 7.41 28.74
CA GLN A 153 6.27 6.51 27.85
C GLN A 153 7.08 6.07 26.62
N ALA A 154 8.01 6.90 26.13
CA ALA A 154 8.87 6.61 24.99
C ALA A 154 9.93 5.51 25.25
N HIS A 155 10.10 5.08 26.51
CA HIS A 155 10.96 3.94 26.87
C HIS A 155 10.40 2.59 26.45
N GLY A 156 9.09 2.47 26.26
CA GLY A 156 8.49 1.22 25.85
C GLY A 156 8.78 0.86 24.39
N VAL A 157 8.55 -0.41 24.06
CA VAL A 157 8.67 -0.93 22.70
C VAL A 157 7.43 -1.71 22.36
N ALA A 158 7.00 -1.64 21.10
CA ALA A 158 5.89 -2.44 20.63
C ALA A 158 6.29 -3.93 20.63
N HIS A 159 5.49 -4.74 21.30
CA HIS A 159 5.55 -6.20 21.18
C HIS A 159 4.71 -6.63 19.98
N VAL A 160 5.32 -6.55 18.80
CA VAL A 160 4.66 -6.99 17.57
C VAL A 160 4.66 -8.52 17.54
N ALA A 161 3.50 -9.15 17.76
CA ALA A 161 3.30 -10.56 17.47
C ALA A 161 3.60 -10.82 15.99
N ALA A 162 3.86 -12.08 15.59
CA ALA A 162 4.16 -12.50 14.21
C ALA A 162 2.97 -12.34 13.22
N GLN A 163 2.29 -11.20 13.25
CA GLN A 163 1.11 -10.84 12.49
C GLN A 163 1.41 -10.77 11.00
N GLY A 164 2.61 -10.32 10.60
CA GLY A 164 3.01 -10.36 9.20
C GLY A 164 3.04 -11.78 8.64
N ALA A 165 3.54 -12.76 9.41
CA ALA A 165 3.55 -14.15 8.99
C ALA A 165 2.12 -14.69 8.84
N ILE A 166 1.23 -14.34 9.78
CA ILE A 166 -0.19 -14.70 9.74
C ILE A 166 -0.87 -14.08 8.51
N ARG A 167 -0.63 -12.79 8.24
CA ARG A 167 -1.20 -12.06 7.10
C ARG A 167 -0.67 -12.57 5.76
N LYS A 168 0.62 -12.84 5.65
CA LYS A 168 1.23 -13.44 4.46
C LYS A 168 0.62 -14.81 4.21
N ARG A 169 0.46 -15.62 5.25
CA ARG A 169 -0.22 -16.91 5.18
C ARG A 169 -1.69 -16.77 4.77
N LEU A 170 -2.40 -15.78 5.32
CA LEU A 170 -3.80 -15.49 4.99
C LEU A 170 -3.94 -15.08 3.51
N ARG A 171 -3.10 -14.15 3.03
CA ARG A 171 -3.03 -13.74 1.63
C ARG A 171 -2.76 -14.91 0.71
N SER A 172 -1.73 -15.72 1.02
CA SER A 172 -1.44 -16.94 0.23
C SER A 172 -2.60 -17.93 0.24
N GLN A 173 -3.30 -18.08 1.37
CA GLN A 173 -4.47 -18.95 1.47
C GLN A 173 -5.65 -18.44 0.63
N ILE A 174 -5.95 -17.13 0.70
CA ILE A 174 -7.00 -16.51 -0.11
C ILE A 174 -6.67 -16.63 -1.59
N HIS A 175 -5.45 -16.26 -2.00
CA HIS A 175 -5.02 -16.37 -3.40
C HIS A 175 -5.06 -17.81 -3.92
N ARG A 176 -4.71 -18.79 -3.08
CA ARG A 176 -4.87 -20.21 -3.44
C ARG A 176 -6.35 -20.54 -3.67
N GLN A 177 -7.24 -20.16 -2.76
CA GLN A 177 -8.68 -20.39 -2.93
C GLN A 177 -9.26 -19.66 -4.14
N MET A 178 -8.77 -18.46 -4.48
CA MET A 178 -9.17 -17.75 -5.70
C MET A 178 -8.73 -18.49 -6.97
N ARG A 179 -7.56 -19.12 -6.97
CA ARG A 179 -7.10 -19.95 -8.11
C ARG A 179 -7.92 -21.23 -8.28
N GLU A 180 -8.50 -21.73 -7.19
CA GLU A 180 -9.37 -22.90 -7.16
C GLU A 180 -10.86 -22.55 -7.34
N ALA A 181 -11.23 -21.27 -7.22
CA ALA A 181 -12.61 -20.81 -7.30
C ALA A 181 -13.13 -20.84 -8.74
N GLU A 182 -14.34 -21.35 -8.91
CA GLU A 182 -15.07 -21.24 -10.16
C GLU A 182 -15.63 -19.83 -10.33
N GLU A 183 -15.51 -19.30 -11.55
CA GLU A 183 -16.05 -18.00 -11.89
C GLU A 183 -17.56 -18.09 -12.08
N ARG A 184 -18.32 -17.29 -11.32
CA ARG A 184 -19.78 -17.27 -11.46
C ARG A 184 -20.18 -16.48 -12.70
N ASP A 185 -20.99 -17.08 -13.56
CA ASP A 185 -21.53 -16.39 -14.72
C ASP A 185 -22.44 -15.23 -14.28
N ARG A 186 -22.21 -14.07 -14.89
CA ARG A 186 -22.95 -12.81 -14.68
C ARG A 186 -23.71 -12.37 -15.94
N GLY A 187 -23.77 -13.22 -16.97
CA GLY A 187 -24.48 -12.95 -18.21
C GLY A 187 -23.86 -11.85 -19.07
N LEU A 188 -22.57 -11.55 -18.86
CA LEU A 188 -21.87 -10.50 -19.59
C LEU A 188 -21.34 -11.02 -20.93
N PRO A 189 -21.38 -10.19 -21.99
CA PRO A 189 -20.85 -10.59 -23.28
C PRO A 189 -19.32 -10.71 -23.24
N GLU A 190 -18.80 -11.76 -23.87
CA GLU A 190 -17.35 -11.93 -24.12
C GLU A 190 -16.77 -10.78 -24.96
N ARG A 191 -17.61 -10.15 -25.79
CA ARG A 191 -17.25 -9.03 -26.66
C ARG A 191 -18.18 -7.85 -26.43
N PRO A 192 -17.89 -6.98 -25.46
CA PRO A 192 -18.65 -5.76 -25.26
C PRO A 192 -18.63 -4.88 -26.49
N THR A 193 -19.77 -4.27 -26.80
CA THR A 193 -19.91 -3.35 -27.95
C THR A 193 -18.91 -2.21 -27.89
N LEU A 194 -18.63 -1.67 -26.69
CA LEU A 194 -17.68 -0.58 -26.52
C LEU A 194 -16.26 -0.98 -26.92
N LEU A 195 -15.81 -2.16 -26.49
CA LEU A 195 -14.49 -2.69 -26.82
C LEU A 195 -14.37 -3.07 -28.30
N ALA A 196 -15.42 -3.69 -28.86
CA ALA A 196 -15.46 -4.02 -30.28
C ALA A 196 -15.43 -2.76 -31.17
N ARG A 197 -16.11 -1.68 -30.75
CA ARG A 197 -16.07 -0.38 -31.42
C ARG A 197 -14.69 0.25 -31.35
N TRP A 198 -14.07 0.25 -30.17
CA TRP A 198 -12.71 0.75 -29.97
C TRP A 198 -11.73 0.05 -30.92
N HIS A 199 -11.72 -1.29 -30.95
CA HIS A 199 -10.83 -2.06 -31.82
C HIS A 199 -11.00 -1.72 -33.31
N ARG A 200 -12.24 -1.49 -33.76
CA ARG A 200 -12.54 -1.12 -35.15
C ARG A 200 -12.07 0.30 -35.50
N VAL A 201 -12.16 1.24 -34.57
CA VAL A 201 -11.80 2.65 -34.82
C VAL A 201 -10.30 2.88 -34.66
N SER A 202 -9.69 2.24 -33.67
CA SER A 202 -8.29 2.40 -33.34
C SER A 202 -7.35 1.59 -34.24
N GLU A 203 -7.87 0.51 -34.85
CA GLU A 203 -7.14 -0.39 -35.76
C GLU A 203 -5.68 -0.64 -35.33
N PRO A 204 -5.43 -1.23 -34.14
CA PRO A 204 -4.09 -1.29 -33.56
C PRO A 204 -3.08 -2.04 -34.43
N GLY A 205 -3.52 -2.86 -35.38
CA GLY A 205 -2.67 -3.54 -36.36
C GLY A 205 -1.72 -4.61 -35.79
N ILE A 206 -1.73 -4.82 -34.48
CA ILE A 206 -0.85 -5.72 -33.75
C ILE A 206 -1.65 -6.64 -32.83
N ASN A 207 -1.11 -7.84 -32.59
CA ASN A 207 -1.60 -8.72 -31.54
C ASN A 207 -1.01 -8.26 -30.20
N PHE A 208 -1.83 -8.26 -29.16
CA PHE A 208 -1.37 -7.94 -27.81
C PHE A 208 -2.27 -8.58 -26.76
N GLU A 209 -1.72 -8.69 -25.55
CA GLU A 209 -2.46 -8.98 -24.33
C GLU A 209 -2.28 -7.80 -23.38
N HIS A 210 -3.35 -7.40 -22.72
CA HIS A 210 -3.33 -6.33 -21.75
C HIS A 210 -4.14 -6.76 -20.53
N THR A 211 -3.45 -6.97 -19.41
CA THR A 211 -4.04 -7.42 -18.16
C THR A 211 -4.17 -6.24 -17.21
N VAL A 212 -5.34 -6.11 -16.60
CA VAL A 212 -5.66 -5.07 -15.64
C VAL A 212 -6.24 -5.68 -14.37
N VAL A 213 -6.02 -5.02 -13.24
CA VAL A 213 -6.57 -5.37 -11.93
C VAL A 213 -7.21 -4.14 -11.31
N ILE A 214 -8.18 -4.35 -10.42
CA ILE A 214 -8.82 -3.28 -9.68
C ILE A 214 -8.19 -3.15 -8.30
N ASP A 215 -7.77 -1.94 -7.96
CA ASP A 215 -7.33 -1.54 -6.63
C ASP A 215 -8.20 -0.36 -6.16
N GLU A 216 -9.11 -0.64 -5.23
CA GLU A 216 -10.05 0.36 -4.67
C GLU A 216 -10.84 1.15 -5.73
N GLY A 217 -11.27 0.48 -6.80
CA GLY A 217 -12.04 1.06 -7.90
C GLY A 217 -11.20 1.69 -9.01
N GLU A 218 -9.88 1.78 -8.82
CA GLU A 218 -8.95 2.21 -9.85
C GLU A 218 -8.40 1.04 -10.66
N LEU A 219 -8.17 1.30 -11.94
CA LEU A 219 -7.69 0.30 -12.89
C LEU A 219 -6.17 0.38 -13.00
N VAL A 220 -5.51 -0.69 -12.57
CA VAL A 220 -4.05 -0.83 -12.51
C VAL A 220 -3.60 -1.82 -13.58
N THR A 221 -2.56 -1.48 -14.33
CA THR A 221 -1.98 -2.41 -15.32
C THR A 221 -1.08 -3.42 -14.64
N LEU A 222 -1.17 -4.69 -15.06
CA LEU A 222 -0.30 -5.76 -14.61
C LEU A 222 0.66 -6.19 -15.72
N GLY A 223 1.92 -6.43 -15.33
CA GLY A 223 2.98 -6.86 -16.24
C GLY A 223 3.53 -5.73 -17.09
N ASP A 224 4.22 -6.10 -18.16
CA ASP A 224 4.74 -5.13 -19.11
C ASP A 224 3.59 -4.44 -19.85
N ALA A 225 3.77 -3.15 -20.14
CA ALA A 225 2.83 -2.42 -20.98
C ALA A 225 2.65 -3.16 -22.32
N PRO A 226 1.42 -3.28 -22.83
CA PRO A 226 1.24 -3.85 -24.15
C PRO A 226 2.03 -3.00 -25.17
N PRO A 227 2.43 -3.57 -26.31
CA PRO A 227 3.19 -2.85 -27.35
C PRO A 227 2.32 -1.82 -28.11
N LEU A 228 1.47 -1.10 -27.41
CA LEU A 228 0.59 -0.06 -27.92
C LEU A 228 1.24 1.32 -27.72
N PRO A 229 1.10 2.24 -28.69
CA PRO A 229 1.37 3.66 -28.48
C PRO A 229 0.57 4.23 -27.30
N ASP A 230 1.16 5.13 -26.51
CA ASP A 230 0.53 5.74 -25.33
C ASP A 230 -0.89 6.28 -25.58
N PRO A 231 -1.21 6.96 -26.71
CA PRO A 231 -2.57 7.43 -26.97
C PRO A 231 -3.58 6.29 -27.11
N LEU A 232 -3.17 5.16 -27.69
CA LEU A 232 -4.02 3.98 -27.83
C LEU A 232 -4.19 3.26 -26.49
N LEU A 233 -3.13 3.16 -25.70
CA LEU A 233 -3.21 2.61 -24.34
C LEU A 233 -4.14 3.46 -23.46
N GLY A 234 -3.98 4.79 -23.45
CA GLY A 234 -4.87 5.68 -22.71
C GLY A 234 -6.34 5.58 -23.14
N SER A 235 -6.58 5.46 -24.45
CA SER A 235 -7.93 5.23 -24.98
C SER A 235 -8.51 3.87 -24.56
N LEU A 236 -7.73 2.80 -24.62
CA LEU A 236 -8.13 1.46 -24.16
C LEU A 236 -8.47 1.47 -22.66
N THR A 237 -7.62 2.10 -21.84
CA THR A 237 -7.83 2.24 -20.40
C THR A 237 -9.14 2.95 -20.09
N ASN A 238 -9.48 4.00 -20.84
CA ASN A 238 -10.76 4.70 -20.67
C ASN A 238 -11.96 3.81 -21.02
N VAL A 239 -11.87 3.02 -22.10
CA VAL A 239 -12.89 2.01 -22.45
C VAL A 239 -13.04 0.97 -21.35
N LEU A 240 -11.95 0.47 -20.78
CA LEU A 240 -12.00 -0.51 -19.69
C LEU A 240 -12.58 0.07 -18.41
N ARG A 241 -12.28 1.33 -18.05
CA ARG A 241 -12.92 2.02 -16.93
C ARG A 241 -14.43 2.18 -17.12
N GLU A 242 -14.87 2.48 -18.34
CA GLU A 242 -16.30 2.59 -18.65
C GLU A 242 -16.99 1.23 -18.59
N LEU A 243 -16.36 0.17 -19.11
CA LEU A 243 -16.87 -1.19 -18.97
C LEU A 243 -16.91 -1.64 -17.51
N HIS A 244 -15.87 -1.37 -16.72
CA HIS A 244 -15.84 -1.69 -15.29
C HIS A 244 -17.06 -1.12 -14.56
N ARG A 245 -17.33 0.18 -14.77
CA ARG A 245 -18.48 0.86 -14.14
C ARG A 245 -19.81 0.38 -14.70
N GLY A 246 -19.92 0.17 -16.01
CA GLY A 246 -21.16 -0.21 -16.68
C GLY A 246 -21.56 -1.67 -16.46
N GLU A 247 -20.61 -2.54 -16.13
CA GLU A 247 -20.82 -3.96 -15.86
C GLU A 247 -20.90 -4.28 -14.37
N ALA A 248 -20.67 -3.29 -13.49
CA ALA A 248 -20.84 -3.43 -12.06
C ALA A 248 -22.34 -3.61 -11.75
N GLY A 249 -22.72 -4.80 -11.29
CA GLY A 249 -24.08 -5.04 -10.82
C GLY A 249 -24.28 -4.51 -9.41
N GLU A 250 -25.46 -3.95 -9.12
CA GLU A 250 -25.80 -3.37 -7.81
C GLU A 250 -25.57 -4.35 -6.65
N GLU A 251 -25.82 -5.64 -6.87
CA GLU A 251 -25.56 -6.69 -5.87
C GLU A 251 -24.26 -7.45 -6.12
N SER A 252 -23.89 -7.65 -7.39
CA SER A 252 -22.81 -8.56 -7.78
C SER A 252 -21.41 -7.94 -7.76
N GLY A 253 -21.34 -6.61 -7.67
CA GLY A 253 -20.11 -5.84 -7.81
C GLY A 253 -19.52 -5.92 -9.21
N ALA A 254 -18.27 -5.47 -9.33
CA ALA A 254 -17.51 -5.43 -10.57
C ALA A 254 -16.43 -6.53 -10.61
N TRP A 255 -15.78 -6.67 -11.75
CA TRP A 255 -14.69 -7.63 -11.90
C TRP A 255 -13.43 -7.13 -11.18
N ILE A 256 -12.66 -8.03 -10.54
CA ILE A 256 -11.41 -7.70 -9.86
C ILE A 256 -10.20 -7.69 -10.80
N ALA A 257 -10.29 -8.41 -11.91
CA ALA A 257 -9.26 -8.45 -12.94
C ALA A 257 -9.90 -8.68 -14.31
N ALA A 258 -9.22 -8.18 -15.35
CA ALA A 258 -9.63 -8.40 -16.72
C ALA A 258 -8.41 -8.53 -17.63
N GLN A 259 -8.56 -9.33 -18.70
CA GLN A 259 -7.57 -9.44 -19.76
C GLN A 259 -8.22 -9.13 -21.10
N VAL A 260 -7.68 -8.12 -21.79
CA VAL A 260 -7.95 -7.87 -23.20
C VAL A 260 -6.96 -8.66 -24.02
N ARG A 261 -7.46 -9.45 -24.96
CA ARG A 261 -6.62 -10.14 -25.95
C ARG A 261 -7.05 -9.74 -27.35
N VAL A 262 -6.08 -9.30 -28.15
CA VAL A 262 -6.21 -9.12 -29.59
C VAL A 262 -5.38 -10.18 -30.28
N SER A 263 -6.05 -11.07 -31.02
CA SER A 263 -5.40 -12.12 -31.80
C SER A 263 -6.15 -12.35 -33.10
N ALA A 264 -5.41 -12.44 -34.21
CA ALA A 264 -5.97 -12.65 -35.55
C ALA A 264 -7.10 -11.65 -35.90
N GLY A 265 -6.91 -10.38 -35.54
CA GLY A 265 -7.88 -9.30 -35.78
C GLY A 265 -9.17 -9.39 -34.94
N ARG A 266 -9.20 -10.27 -33.93
CA ARG A 266 -10.34 -10.40 -33.01
C ARG A 266 -9.93 -9.91 -31.63
N ILE A 267 -10.74 -8.99 -31.09
CA ILE A 267 -10.64 -8.55 -29.70
C ILE A 267 -11.60 -9.36 -28.82
N SER A 268 -11.14 -9.69 -27.61
CA SER A 268 -11.91 -10.38 -26.58
C SER A 268 -11.59 -9.81 -25.21
N LEU A 269 -12.55 -9.89 -24.29
CA LEU A 269 -12.40 -9.49 -22.89
C LEU A 269 -12.78 -10.66 -21.99
N VAL A 270 -11.79 -11.15 -21.24
CA VAL A 270 -12.00 -12.14 -20.18
C VAL A 270 -12.00 -11.39 -18.85
N ARG A 271 -12.97 -11.70 -17.98
CA ARG A 271 -13.12 -11.07 -16.66
C ARG A 271 -12.98 -12.13 -15.58
N ALA A 272 -12.43 -11.73 -14.46
CA ALA A 272 -12.49 -12.49 -13.23
C ALA A 272 -13.11 -11.59 -12.16
N PHE A 273 -14.21 -12.04 -11.56
CA PHE A 273 -14.84 -11.37 -10.43
C PHE A 273 -14.47 -12.07 -9.13
N ASP A 274 -14.28 -13.38 -9.19
CA ASP A 274 -14.15 -14.22 -8.00
C ASP A 274 -12.83 -15.01 -7.99
N SER A 275 -12.18 -15.15 -9.15
CA SER A 275 -11.03 -16.04 -9.33
C SER A 275 -9.70 -15.33 -9.64
N LEU A 276 -8.59 -16.05 -9.47
CA LEU A 276 -7.29 -15.70 -10.06
C LEU A 276 -7.00 -16.69 -11.18
N PRO A 277 -7.48 -16.42 -12.40
CA PRO A 277 -7.42 -17.38 -13.51
C PRO A 277 -5.97 -17.64 -13.96
N PRO A 278 -5.72 -18.71 -14.74
CA PRO A 278 -4.37 -19.09 -15.16
C PRO A 278 -3.62 -18.03 -15.97
N TRP A 279 -4.34 -17.14 -16.65
CA TRP A 279 -3.75 -16.00 -17.39
C TRP A 279 -3.26 -14.88 -16.47
N TYR A 280 -3.60 -14.92 -15.18
CA TYR A 280 -3.14 -13.96 -14.18
C TYR A 280 -1.78 -14.39 -13.62
N ASP A 281 -0.74 -13.67 -14.00
CA ASP A 281 0.67 -13.90 -13.67
C ASP A 281 1.21 -12.97 -12.56
N GLY A 282 0.43 -11.99 -12.13
CA GLY A 282 0.79 -11.06 -11.05
C GLY A 282 0.81 -11.67 -9.64
N LYS A 283 1.26 -10.87 -8.66
CA LYS A 283 1.29 -11.22 -7.22
C LYS A 283 -0.09 -11.34 -6.56
N GLY A 284 -1.17 -11.12 -7.30
CA GLY A 284 -2.55 -11.10 -6.83
C GLY A 284 -2.93 -9.74 -6.22
N PRO A 285 -4.22 -9.38 -6.20
CA PRO A 285 -4.69 -8.17 -5.53
C PRO A 285 -4.35 -8.17 -4.03
N THR A 286 -4.17 -6.99 -3.46
CA THR A 286 -3.92 -6.82 -2.02
C THR A 286 -5.15 -7.23 -1.20
N LEU A 287 -4.97 -7.62 0.07
CA LEU A 287 -6.11 -7.92 0.95
C LEU A 287 -7.02 -6.70 1.13
N ARG A 288 -6.46 -5.48 1.03
CA ARG A 288 -7.20 -4.22 1.08
C ARG A 288 -8.09 -4.07 -0.14
N ALA A 289 -7.55 -4.24 -1.35
CA ALA A 289 -8.31 -4.18 -2.59
C ALA A 289 -9.44 -5.21 -2.63
N LEU A 290 -9.16 -6.45 -2.22
CA LEU A 290 -10.18 -7.50 -2.10
C LEU A 290 -11.25 -7.15 -1.07
N GLY A 291 -10.84 -6.63 0.10
CA GLY A 291 -11.75 -6.16 1.14
C GLY A 291 -12.72 -5.10 0.62
N TRP A 292 -12.17 -4.06 -0.01
CA TRP A 292 -12.95 -2.98 -0.60
C TRP A 292 -13.95 -3.49 -1.65
N GLU A 293 -13.49 -4.32 -2.59
CA GLU A 293 -14.38 -4.84 -3.65
C GLU A 293 -15.48 -5.75 -3.08
N MET A 294 -15.15 -6.65 -2.14
CA MET A 294 -16.14 -7.54 -1.55
C MET A 294 -17.18 -6.78 -0.72
N GLN A 295 -16.82 -5.65 -0.11
CA GLN A 295 -17.75 -4.80 0.63
C GLN A 295 -18.83 -4.19 -0.28
N GLN A 296 -18.54 -3.96 -1.57
CA GLN A 296 -19.53 -3.47 -2.54
C GLN A 296 -20.56 -4.53 -2.95
N ARG A 297 -20.31 -5.81 -2.63
CA ARG A 297 -21.17 -6.93 -3.02
C ARG A 297 -22.13 -7.31 -1.92
N SER A 298 -23.34 -7.72 -2.31
CA SER A 298 -24.26 -8.40 -1.39
C SER A 298 -23.69 -9.77 -1.00
N THR A 299 -24.07 -10.26 0.18
CA THR A 299 -23.53 -11.53 0.72
C THR A 299 -23.72 -12.72 -0.23
N ALA A 300 -24.78 -12.73 -1.03
CA ALA A 300 -25.07 -13.81 -1.99
C ALA A 300 -24.13 -13.85 -3.20
N TRP A 301 -23.39 -12.76 -3.45
CA TRP A 301 -22.43 -12.61 -4.54
C TRP A 301 -20.97 -12.58 -4.07
N ARG A 302 -20.74 -12.79 -2.77
CA ARG A 302 -19.39 -12.95 -2.23
C ARG A 302 -18.95 -14.40 -2.39
N PRO A 303 -17.79 -14.66 -3.00
CA PRO A 303 -17.23 -16.01 -3.06
C PRO A 303 -16.81 -16.48 -1.66
N THR A 304 -16.70 -17.80 -1.46
CA THR A 304 -16.42 -18.37 -0.13
C THR A 304 -15.13 -17.86 0.50
N TRP A 305 -14.08 -17.61 -0.30
CA TRP A 305 -12.81 -17.08 0.20
C TRP A 305 -12.94 -15.67 0.81
N ALA A 306 -13.98 -14.91 0.47
CA ALA A 306 -14.21 -13.57 1.02
C ALA A 306 -14.47 -13.60 2.53
N THR A 307 -14.91 -14.74 3.07
CA THR A 307 -15.10 -14.93 4.53
C THR A 307 -13.78 -14.92 5.32
N LEU A 308 -12.65 -15.03 4.63
CA LEU A 308 -11.32 -14.95 5.23
C LEU A 308 -10.75 -13.53 5.25
N LEU A 309 -11.42 -12.57 4.60
CA LEU A 309 -10.95 -11.19 4.58
C LEU A 309 -11.09 -10.58 5.98
N PRO A 310 -10.08 -9.82 6.45
CA PRO A 310 -10.21 -9.07 7.68
C PRO A 310 -11.21 -7.92 7.49
N ASP A 311 -12.02 -7.68 8.51
CA ASP A 311 -12.95 -6.55 8.56
C ASP A 311 -12.27 -5.17 8.36
#